data_AF-A0AAW2MYH9-F1
#
_entry.id   AF-A0AAW2MYH9-F1
#
_cell.length_a   1.000
_cell.length_b   1.000
_cell.length_c   1.000
_cell.angle_alpha   90.00
_cell.angle_beta   90.00
_cell.angle_gamma   90.00
#
_symmetry.space_group_name_H-M   'P 1'
#
loop_
_entity.id
_entity.type
_entity.pdbx_description
1 polymer ?
#
loop_
_entity_poly.entity_id
_entity_poly.type
_entity_poly.pdbx_seq_one_letter_code
_entity_poly.pdbx_strand_id
1 'polypeptide(L)'
;MSVLILFETLQEALMVAEVFISALPKDTPYQNFEQKLKEWGFEKGWGDNAERVGQTMRILSEMLQAPDPINTEAFFSRLPVIYDIVIFSVHGYFGQADVLGLPDTGGQVVYILDQVKALEEELLLRIKQQGLNVKPKIVVVTRLIPDAKGNKCNQEMEPIVNTKHSHILRVPFNTEKGVLGPWDATAKILELMGGKPDLIIGNYTDGNLVASLVASKLGVTLVGIFYQLLCYIFCQSNENLSEYMFCSKGTIAHALEKTKYEDSDVKWRDLDSKYHFSCQFTADLIAMNAADFIITSTYQEIAGSKNRPGQYESHASFTMPGLHRKRFTKFQPALEELLYSKEDTEEHIGFLADRKKPIIFSMARFDIVKNITGLTEWYGKNKRLRNLVNLVIVGGFFDPSKSQDREEMAEIKKMHALIDKYQLKGHIRWIAAQTDRYRNGELYRLLQTLRELLCSQHYMKHSA
;
A
#
# COMPACT_ATOMS: atom_id res chain seq x y z
N MET A 1 -16.53 22.90 -16.99
CA MET A 1 -15.61 23.72 -17.80
C MET A 1 -14.54 24.18 -16.82
N SER A 2 -13.46 23.42 -16.71
CA SER A 2 -12.44 23.58 -15.66
C SER A 2 -11.52 24.72 -16.06
N VAL A 3 -11.74 25.91 -15.51
CA VAL A 3 -10.77 26.99 -15.63
C VAL A 3 -9.56 26.56 -14.81
N LEU A 4 -8.45 26.26 -15.48
CA LEU A 4 -7.13 26.28 -14.86
C LEU A 4 -6.92 27.71 -14.37
N ILE A 5 -7.27 27.98 -13.11
CA ILE A 5 -6.94 29.23 -12.46
C ILE A 5 -5.41 29.21 -12.33
N LEU A 6 -4.73 30.13 -13.03
CA LEU A 6 -3.30 30.37 -12.83
C LEU A 6 -3.10 30.71 -11.35
N PHE A 7 -2.02 30.21 -10.74
CA PHE A 7 -1.74 30.40 -9.31
C PHE A 7 -1.91 31.85 -8.84
N GLU A 8 -1.46 32.81 -9.65
CA GLU A 8 -1.60 34.25 -9.40
C GLU A 8 -3.07 34.69 -9.33
N THR A 9 -3.91 34.21 -10.27
CA THR A 9 -5.35 34.50 -10.29
C THR A 9 -6.06 33.94 -9.05
N LEU A 10 -5.63 32.79 -8.53
CA LEU A 10 -6.17 32.23 -7.29
C LEU A 10 -5.81 33.09 -6.08
N GLN A 11 -4.56 33.53 -5.97
CA GLN A 11 -4.11 34.38 -4.87
C GLN A 11 -4.85 35.72 -4.86
N GLU A 12 -5.01 36.35 -6.03
CA GLU A 12 -5.78 37.60 -6.15
C GLU A 12 -7.24 37.42 -5.74
N ALA A 13 -7.91 36.37 -6.24
CA ALA A 13 -9.28 36.06 -5.88
C ALA A 13 -9.43 35.81 -4.37
N LEU A 14 -8.48 35.08 -3.77
CA LEU A 14 -8.48 34.74 -2.35
C LEU A 14 -8.33 35.98 -1.47
N MET A 15 -7.42 36.90 -1.82
CA MET A 15 -7.25 38.17 -1.10
C MET A 15 -8.53 39.01 -1.11
N VAL A 16 -9.18 39.14 -2.27
CA VAL A 16 -10.43 39.91 -2.39
C VAL A 16 -11.55 39.25 -1.58
N ALA A 17 -11.67 37.92 -1.65
CA ALA A 17 -12.67 37.17 -0.90
C ALA A 17 -12.45 37.29 0.61
N GLU A 18 -11.22 37.16 1.10
CA GLU A 18 -10.90 37.30 2.53
C GLU A 18 -11.29 38.67 3.08
N VAL A 19 -10.95 39.75 2.39
CA VAL A 19 -11.31 41.12 2.80
C VAL A 19 -12.83 41.26 2.87
N PHE A 20 -13.54 40.80 1.84
CA PHE A 20 -15.00 40.84 1.81
C PHE A 20 -15.65 40.04 2.94
N ILE A 21 -15.21 38.79 3.17
CA ILE A 21 -15.75 37.93 4.23
C ILE A 21 -15.45 38.50 5.62
N SER A 22 -14.27 39.10 5.82
CA SER A 22 -13.88 39.70 7.11
C SER A 22 -14.77 40.88 7.54
N ALA A 23 -15.45 41.53 6.59
CA ALA A 23 -16.37 42.62 6.86
C ALA A 23 -17.79 42.16 7.25
N LEU A 24 -18.11 40.87 7.06
CA LEU A 24 -19.42 40.31 7.39
C LEU A 24 -19.50 39.92 8.88
N PRO A 25 -20.70 39.94 9.49
CA PRO A 25 -20.93 39.27 10.77
C PRO A 25 -20.55 37.78 10.69
N LYS A 26 -19.87 37.27 11.72
CA LYS A 26 -19.30 35.92 11.77
C LYS A 26 -20.32 34.80 11.48
N ASP A 27 -21.53 34.97 11.97
CA ASP A 27 -22.66 34.03 11.87
C ASP A 27 -23.46 34.15 10.57
N THR A 28 -23.07 35.06 9.66
CA THR A 28 -23.75 35.23 8.36
C THR A 28 -23.75 33.90 7.60
N PRO A 29 -24.93 33.35 7.23
CA PRO A 29 -25.01 32.09 6.47
C PRO A 29 -24.40 32.19 5.07
N TYR A 30 -23.74 31.13 4.60
CA TYR A 30 -23.09 31.05 3.28
C TYR A 30 -24.00 31.51 2.13
N GLN A 31 -25.28 31.15 2.20
CA GLN A 31 -26.29 31.46 1.18
C GLN A 31 -26.43 32.97 0.90
N ASN A 32 -26.16 33.81 1.90
CA ASN A 32 -26.30 35.26 1.78
C ASN A 32 -25.19 35.90 0.94
N PHE A 33 -24.04 35.22 0.80
CA PHE A 33 -22.89 35.73 0.06
C PHE A 33 -22.35 34.75 -1.01
N GLU A 34 -23.04 33.64 -1.23
CA GLU A 34 -22.71 32.61 -2.23
C GLU A 34 -22.48 33.20 -3.62
N GLN A 35 -23.39 34.07 -4.08
CA GLN A 35 -23.30 34.66 -5.42
C GLN A 35 -22.00 35.48 -5.58
N LYS A 36 -21.59 36.21 -4.53
CA LYS A 36 -20.39 37.03 -4.57
C LYS A 36 -19.13 36.19 -4.64
N LEU A 37 -19.05 35.11 -3.87
CA LEU A 37 -17.93 34.16 -3.93
C LEU A 37 -17.82 33.48 -5.30
N LYS A 38 -18.95 33.13 -5.91
CA LYS A 38 -18.98 32.56 -7.27
C LYS A 38 -18.45 33.50 -8.34
N GLU A 39 -18.68 34.81 -8.23
CA GLU A 39 -18.10 35.81 -9.14
C GLU A 39 -16.56 35.78 -9.12
N TRP A 40 -15.95 35.36 -8.01
CA TRP A 40 -14.50 35.18 -7.87
C TRP A 40 -14.04 33.74 -8.10
N GLY A 41 -14.93 32.85 -8.53
CA GLY A 41 -14.60 31.44 -8.83
C GLY A 41 -14.61 30.49 -7.63
N PHE A 42 -15.11 30.92 -6.47
CA PHE A 42 -15.24 30.06 -5.30
C PHE A 42 -16.61 29.38 -5.26
N GLU A 43 -16.62 28.08 -5.47
CA GLU A 43 -17.80 27.22 -5.30
C GLU A 43 -18.08 26.89 -3.83
N LYS A 44 -19.17 26.18 -3.53
CA LYS A 44 -19.52 25.73 -2.16
C LYS A 44 -18.45 24.81 -1.57
N GLY A 45 -18.40 24.73 -0.24
CA GLY A 45 -17.53 23.79 0.47
C GLY A 45 -16.45 24.44 1.35
N TRP A 46 -16.42 25.78 1.45
CA TRP A 46 -15.46 26.51 2.29
C TRP A 46 -15.91 26.67 3.74
N GLY A 47 -17.23 26.59 3.99
CA GLY A 47 -17.84 26.83 5.28
C GLY A 47 -19.36 27.04 5.19
N ASP A 48 -20.06 26.85 6.29
CA ASP A 48 -21.50 27.09 6.43
C ASP A 48 -21.86 28.55 6.75
N ASN A 49 -20.92 29.29 7.34
CA ASN A 49 -21.04 30.70 7.67
C ASN A 49 -19.76 31.49 7.32
N ALA A 50 -19.84 32.82 7.44
CA ALA A 50 -18.73 33.72 7.12
C ALA A 50 -17.46 33.43 7.93
N GLU A 51 -17.58 33.11 9.23
CA GLU A 51 -16.42 32.77 10.06
C GLU A 51 -15.68 31.54 9.54
N ARG A 52 -16.41 30.45 9.26
CA ARG A 52 -15.81 29.20 8.79
C ARG A 52 -15.16 29.36 7.42
N VAL A 53 -15.85 30.05 6.50
CA VAL A 53 -15.31 30.38 5.16
C VAL A 53 -14.02 31.19 5.28
N GLY A 54 -14.04 32.26 6.08
CA GLY A 54 -12.87 33.12 6.28
C GLY A 54 -11.69 32.37 6.88
N GLN A 55 -11.92 31.47 7.83
CA GLN A 55 -10.86 30.61 8.38
C GLN A 55 -10.28 29.65 7.32
N THR A 56 -11.12 28.96 6.55
CA THR A 56 -10.65 28.00 5.53
C THR A 56 -9.87 28.71 4.42
N MET A 57 -10.34 29.88 3.98
CA MET A 57 -9.63 30.71 2.99
C MET A 57 -8.28 31.20 3.51
N ARG A 58 -8.22 31.67 4.77
CA ARG A 58 -6.96 32.10 5.38
C ARG A 58 -5.94 30.97 5.46
N ILE A 59 -6.34 29.77 5.88
CA ILE A 59 -5.44 28.60 5.93
C ILE A 59 -4.87 28.32 4.54
N LEU A 60 -5.69 28.37 3.50
CA LEU A 60 -5.21 28.21 2.13
C LEU A 60 -4.21 29.31 1.75
N SER A 61 -4.52 30.57 2.10
CA SER A 61 -3.66 31.73 1.81
C SER A 61 -2.29 31.60 2.45
N GLU A 62 -2.26 31.23 3.74
CA GLU A 62 -1.03 30.95 4.49
C GLU A 62 -0.25 29.80 3.86
N MET A 63 -0.94 28.69 3.51
CA MET A 63 -0.33 27.54 2.84
C MET A 63 0.28 27.90 1.48
N LEU A 64 -0.36 28.77 0.68
CA LEU A 64 0.15 29.19 -0.63
C LEU A 64 1.35 30.15 -0.52
N GLN A 65 1.40 30.96 0.54
CA GLN A 65 2.52 31.88 0.79
C GLN A 65 3.73 31.18 1.41
N ALA A 66 3.48 30.30 2.38
CA ALA A 66 4.50 29.56 3.12
C ALA A 66 3.97 28.15 3.47
N PRO A 67 4.16 27.14 2.60
CA PRO A 67 3.72 25.79 2.88
C PRO A 67 4.41 25.21 4.12
N ASP A 68 3.61 24.78 5.09
CA ASP A 68 4.08 24.05 6.27
C ASP A 68 3.17 22.84 6.57
N PRO A 69 3.66 21.82 7.30
CA PRO A 69 2.90 20.60 7.55
C PRO A 69 1.58 20.84 8.31
N ILE A 70 1.55 21.81 9.23
CA ILE A 70 0.39 22.07 10.10
C ILE A 70 -0.74 22.68 9.26
N ASN A 71 -0.43 23.71 8.47
CA ASN A 71 -1.43 24.35 7.62
C ASN A 71 -1.89 23.44 6.47
N THR A 72 -0.98 22.60 5.96
CA THR A 72 -1.32 21.60 4.94
C THR A 72 -2.34 20.61 5.50
N GLU A 73 -2.08 20.02 6.67
CA GLU A 73 -3.02 19.11 7.35
C GLU A 73 -4.35 19.80 7.70
N ALA A 74 -4.30 21.03 8.24
CA ALA A 74 -5.48 21.81 8.59
C ALA A 74 -6.35 22.14 7.38
N PHE A 75 -5.75 22.36 6.20
CA PHE A 75 -6.49 22.60 4.96
C PHE A 75 -7.11 21.30 4.42
N PHE A 76 -6.30 20.26 4.22
CA PHE A 76 -6.78 18.99 3.66
C PHE A 76 -7.84 18.32 4.54
N SER A 77 -7.76 18.45 5.87
CA SER A 77 -8.79 17.94 6.79
C SER A 77 -10.15 18.65 6.66
N ARG A 78 -10.18 19.86 6.08
CA ARG A 78 -11.42 20.63 5.84
C ARG A 78 -12.02 20.38 4.47
N LEU A 79 -11.25 19.86 3.51
CA LEU A 79 -11.75 19.63 2.17
C LEU A 79 -12.85 18.55 2.18
N PRO A 80 -14.03 18.83 1.58
CA PRO A 80 -15.12 17.88 1.58
C PRO A 80 -14.95 16.92 0.39
N VAL A 81 -14.07 15.92 0.57
CA VAL A 81 -13.63 14.99 -0.48
C VAL A 81 -14.15 13.57 -0.34
N ILE A 82 -14.66 13.20 0.84
CA ILE A 82 -15.13 11.83 1.14
C ILE A 82 -16.61 11.89 1.51
N TYR A 83 -17.44 11.18 0.76
CA TYR A 83 -18.89 11.04 1.00
C TYR A 83 -19.35 9.58 0.84
N ASP A 84 -18.84 8.90 -0.18
CA ASP A 84 -19.21 7.53 -0.53
C ASP A 84 -18.11 6.56 -0.09
N ILE A 85 -18.40 5.77 0.96
CA ILE A 85 -17.42 4.88 1.61
C ILE A 85 -17.87 3.43 1.48
N VAL A 86 -16.94 2.57 1.06
CA VAL A 86 -17.14 1.12 1.00
C VAL A 86 -16.23 0.43 2.01
N ILE A 87 -16.80 -0.41 2.86
CA ILE A 87 -16.10 -1.16 3.88
C ILE A 87 -16.26 -2.66 3.62
N PHE A 88 -15.17 -3.40 3.41
CA PHE A 88 -15.20 -4.84 3.19
C PHE A 88 -15.00 -5.62 4.48
N SER A 89 -15.91 -6.56 4.77
CA SER A 89 -15.83 -7.53 5.86
C SER A 89 -16.49 -8.83 5.42
N VAL A 90 -15.73 -9.70 4.76
CA VAL A 90 -16.29 -10.74 3.88
C VAL A 90 -16.70 -12.01 4.65
N HIS A 91 -15.84 -12.52 5.53
CA HIS A 91 -16.11 -13.71 6.34
C HIS A 91 -17.10 -13.47 7.48
N GLY A 92 -17.48 -14.58 8.12
CA GLY A 92 -18.36 -14.59 9.28
C GLY A 92 -19.82 -14.32 8.95
N TYR A 93 -20.64 -14.31 10.00
CA TYR A 93 -22.04 -13.94 9.95
C TYR A 93 -22.16 -12.46 10.28
N PHE A 94 -22.02 -11.60 9.27
CA PHE A 94 -22.12 -10.16 9.49
C PHE A 94 -23.59 -9.73 9.56
N GLY A 95 -24.00 -9.20 10.71
CA GLY A 95 -25.37 -8.75 11.00
C GLY A 95 -25.47 -8.03 12.33
N GLN A 96 -26.64 -7.46 12.62
CA GLN A 96 -26.84 -6.58 13.79
C GLN A 96 -27.50 -7.28 14.99
N ALA A 97 -28.07 -8.45 14.78
CA ALA A 97 -28.74 -9.25 15.80
C ALA A 97 -28.51 -10.73 15.52
N ASP A 98 -28.45 -11.54 16.58
CA ASP A 98 -28.40 -13.01 16.49
C ASP A 98 -27.24 -13.58 15.66
N VAL A 99 -26.09 -12.88 15.71
CA VAL A 99 -24.85 -13.28 15.01
C VAL A 99 -23.63 -13.42 15.91
N LEU A 100 -23.56 -12.70 17.03
CA LEU A 100 -22.40 -12.76 17.92
C LEU A 100 -22.27 -14.15 18.56
N GLY A 101 -21.05 -14.71 18.50
CA GLY A 101 -20.77 -16.07 18.97
C GLY A 101 -20.98 -17.16 17.92
N LEU A 102 -21.48 -16.82 16.73
CA LEU A 102 -21.39 -17.71 15.56
C LEU A 102 -19.93 -17.83 15.08
N PRO A 103 -19.59 -18.91 14.35
CA PRO A 103 -18.24 -19.07 13.80
C PRO A 103 -17.75 -17.83 13.05
N ASP A 104 -16.49 -17.47 13.26
CA ASP A 104 -15.82 -16.31 12.68
C ASP A 104 -16.55 -14.97 12.89
N THR A 105 -17.40 -14.89 13.93
CA THR A 105 -18.24 -13.72 14.20
C THR A 105 -18.02 -13.24 15.63
N GLY A 106 -17.34 -12.09 15.77
CA GLY A 106 -16.96 -11.56 17.08
C GLY A 106 -16.79 -10.05 17.08
N GLY A 107 -15.72 -9.57 17.72
CA GLY A 107 -15.42 -8.13 17.84
C GLY A 107 -15.34 -7.40 16.49
N GLN A 108 -15.06 -8.14 15.40
CA GLN A 108 -15.06 -7.63 14.04
C GLN A 108 -16.37 -6.94 13.64
N VAL A 109 -17.49 -7.58 13.94
CA VAL A 109 -18.81 -7.06 13.58
C VAL A 109 -19.12 -5.82 14.42
N VAL A 110 -18.84 -5.88 15.73
CA VAL A 110 -19.12 -4.79 16.66
C VAL A 110 -18.36 -3.53 16.28
N TYR A 111 -17.04 -3.61 16.08
CA TYR A 111 -16.29 -2.39 15.77
C TYR A 111 -16.59 -1.84 14.38
N ILE A 112 -16.91 -2.64 13.36
CA ILE A 112 -17.31 -2.06 12.06
C ILE A 112 -18.65 -1.35 12.20
N LEU A 113 -19.62 -1.93 12.93
CA LEU A 113 -20.91 -1.27 13.16
C LEU A 113 -20.76 0.04 13.95
N ASP A 114 -19.88 0.09 14.95
CA ASP A 114 -19.64 1.31 15.72
C ASP A 114 -18.78 2.34 14.95
N GLN A 115 -17.80 1.87 14.17
CA GLN A 115 -17.03 2.71 13.25
C GLN A 115 -17.95 3.40 12.25
N VAL A 116 -18.88 2.68 11.65
CA VAL A 116 -19.82 3.24 10.67
C VAL A 116 -20.71 4.32 11.30
N LYS A 117 -21.21 4.11 12.52
CA LYS A 117 -22.01 5.11 13.23
C LYS A 117 -21.21 6.40 13.48
N ALA A 118 -20.01 6.26 14.04
CA ALA A 118 -19.14 7.40 14.34
C ALA A 118 -18.71 8.12 13.05
N LEU A 119 -18.41 7.36 12.00
CA LEU A 119 -18.01 7.91 10.71
C LEU A 119 -19.17 8.65 10.04
N GLU A 120 -20.39 8.11 10.07
CA GLU A 120 -21.56 8.82 9.53
C GLU A 120 -21.83 10.11 10.31
N GLU A 121 -21.75 10.10 11.64
CA GLU A 121 -21.93 11.28 12.47
C GLU A 121 -20.91 12.38 12.14
N GLU A 122 -19.63 12.01 12.05
CA GLU A 122 -18.54 12.94 11.70
C GLU A 122 -18.68 13.46 10.26
N LEU A 123 -19.04 12.60 9.30
CA LEU A 123 -19.28 13.04 7.92
C LEU A 123 -20.44 14.03 7.85
N LEU A 124 -21.57 13.74 8.51
CA LEU A 124 -22.71 14.65 8.56
C LEU A 124 -22.33 15.99 9.18
N LEU A 125 -21.54 15.99 10.25
CA LEU A 125 -21.03 17.20 10.89
C LEU A 125 -20.14 18.00 9.92
N ARG A 126 -19.16 17.35 9.28
CA ARG A 126 -18.24 18.02 8.35
C ARG A 126 -18.95 18.57 7.11
N ILE A 127 -19.83 17.78 6.51
CA ILE A 127 -20.65 18.20 5.36
C ILE A 127 -21.45 19.45 5.74
N LYS A 128 -22.10 19.44 6.90
CA LYS A 128 -22.85 20.59 7.41
C LYS A 128 -21.92 21.79 7.62
N GLN A 129 -20.79 21.63 8.31
CA GLN A 129 -19.82 22.70 8.57
C GLN A 129 -19.22 23.30 7.29
N GLN A 130 -19.21 22.56 6.18
CA GLN A 130 -18.78 23.08 4.87
C GLN A 130 -19.91 23.70 4.04
N GLY A 131 -21.11 23.83 4.61
CA GLY A 131 -22.27 24.43 3.94
C GLY A 131 -22.84 23.56 2.82
N LEU A 132 -22.62 22.25 2.88
CA LEU A 132 -23.07 21.28 1.89
C LEU A 132 -24.30 20.52 2.38
N ASN A 133 -25.11 20.03 1.44
CA ASN A 133 -26.32 19.25 1.69
C ASN A 133 -26.24 17.83 1.09
N VAL A 134 -25.03 17.38 0.76
CA VAL A 134 -24.81 16.02 0.24
C VAL A 134 -25.10 15.01 1.35
N LYS A 135 -25.69 13.87 1.01
CA LYS A 135 -25.91 12.79 1.97
C LYS A 135 -24.76 11.80 1.81
N PRO A 136 -23.96 11.53 2.86
CA PRO A 136 -22.93 10.52 2.76
C PRO A 136 -23.57 9.16 2.53
N LYS A 137 -22.86 8.20 1.97
CA LYS A 137 -23.29 6.79 1.89
C LYS A 137 -22.17 5.91 2.40
N ILE A 138 -22.48 5.06 3.38
CA ILE A 138 -21.51 4.08 3.87
C ILE A 138 -22.08 2.69 3.66
N VAL A 139 -21.34 1.83 2.97
CA VAL A 139 -21.78 0.48 2.65
C VAL A 139 -20.78 -0.54 3.17
N VAL A 140 -21.23 -1.38 4.09
CA VAL A 140 -20.47 -2.54 4.56
C VAL A 140 -20.78 -3.72 3.65
N VAL A 141 -19.81 -4.15 2.85
CA VAL A 141 -19.96 -5.25 1.90
C VAL A 141 -19.47 -6.55 2.55
N THR A 142 -20.34 -7.56 2.56
CA THR A 142 -20.11 -8.85 3.19
C THR A 142 -20.74 -9.99 2.38
N ARG A 143 -20.55 -11.24 2.79
CA ARG A 143 -21.10 -12.41 2.12
C ARG A 143 -22.61 -12.56 2.39
N LEU A 144 -23.37 -12.88 1.33
CA LEU A 144 -24.74 -13.36 1.48
C LEU A 144 -24.76 -14.86 1.78
N ILE A 145 -25.48 -15.25 2.83
CA ILE A 145 -25.62 -16.64 3.29
C ILE A 145 -27.09 -17.06 3.14
N PRO A 146 -27.50 -17.71 2.02
CA PRO A 146 -28.91 -17.97 1.72
C PRO A 146 -29.62 -18.81 2.80
N ASP A 147 -28.92 -19.79 3.35
CA ASP A 147 -29.47 -20.76 4.31
C ASP A 147 -29.37 -20.30 5.77
N ALA A 148 -28.96 -19.03 6.01
CA ALA A 148 -28.89 -18.50 7.36
C ALA A 148 -30.29 -18.45 8.00
N LYS A 149 -30.44 -19.08 9.17
CA LYS A 149 -31.68 -19.11 9.94
C LYS A 149 -31.52 -18.34 11.23
N GLY A 150 -32.56 -17.60 11.61
CA GLY A 150 -32.59 -16.84 12.87
C GLY A 150 -31.85 -15.51 12.83
N ASN A 151 -31.26 -15.11 11.70
CA ASN A 151 -30.66 -13.80 11.50
C ASN A 151 -30.91 -13.29 10.07
N LYS A 152 -30.40 -12.10 9.75
CA LYS A 152 -30.61 -11.42 8.46
C LYS A 152 -29.48 -11.64 7.45
N CYS A 153 -28.57 -12.59 7.67
CA CYS A 153 -27.44 -12.82 6.76
C CYS A 153 -27.85 -13.33 5.36
N ASN A 154 -29.11 -13.73 5.19
CA ASN A 154 -29.72 -14.07 3.91
C ASN A 154 -30.36 -12.87 3.18
N GLN A 155 -30.42 -11.68 3.81
CA GLN A 155 -30.97 -10.47 3.23
C GLN A 155 -29.88 -9.66 2.54
N GLU A 156 -30.07 -9.38 1.25
CA GLU A 156 -29.10 -8.66 0.42
C GLU A 156 -28.79 -7.25 0.94
N MET A 157 -29.79 -6.53 1.43
CA MET A 157 -29.62 -5.17 1.96
C MET A 157 -30.21 -5.07 3.36
N GLU A 158 -29.46 -4.47 4.28
CA GLU A 158 -29.92 -4.20 5.65
C GLU A 158 -29.45 -2.81 6.11
N PRO A 159 -30.35 -1.90 6.53
CA PRO A 159 -29.94 -0.61 7.08
C PRO A 159 -29.27 -0.77 8.45
N ILE A 160 -28.22 0.00 8.73
CA ILE A 160 -27.51 -0.05 10.01
C ILE A 160 -28.29 0.78 11.05
N VAL A 161 -28.58 0.18 12.20
CA VAL A 161 -29.32 0.79 13.31
C VAL A 161 -28.56 2.00 13.84
N ASN A 162 -29.31 3.07 14.14
CA ASN A 162 -28.80 4.37 14.57
C ASN A 162 -27.96 5.10 13.51
N THR A 163 -28.18 4.77 12.24
CA THR A 163 -27.64 5.52 11.09
C THR A 163 -28.77 5.88 10.13
N LYS A 164 -28.57 6.88 9.28
CA LYS A 164 -29.55 7.34 8.27
C LYS A 164 -29.17 6.94 6.86
N HIS A 165 -27.88 6.75 6.59
CA HIS A 165 -27.35 6.59 5.24
C HIS A 165 -26.38 5.41 5.12
N SER A 166 -26.30 4.56 6.16
CA SER A 166 -25.39 3.43 6.20
C SER A 166 -26.12 2.10 6.09
N HIS A 167 -25.56 1.19 5.28
CA HIS A 167 -26.19 -0.08 4.94
C HIS A 167 -25.18 -1.22 4.91
N ILE A 168 -25.66 -2.44 5.16
CA ILE A 168 -24.95 -3.69 4.89
C ILE A 168 -25.42 -4.19 3.53
N LEU A 169 -24.49 -4.41 2.61
CA LEU A 169 -24.71 -5.04 1.31
C LEU A 169 -24.12 -6.47 1.35
N ARG A 170 -24.96 -7.46 1.12
CA ARG A 170 -24.58 -8.87 1.09
C ARG A 170 -24.55 -9.38 -0.34
N VAL A 171 -23.39 -9.83 -0.80
CA VAL A 171 -23.23 -10.37 -2.15
C VAL A 171 -22.96 -11.86 -2.08
N PRO A 172 -23.70 -12.71 -2.82
CA PRO A 172 -23.48 -14.15 -2.78
C PRO A 172 -22.12 -14.52 -3.37
N PHE A 173 -21.53 -15.60 -2.87
CA PHE A 173 -20.38 -16.23 -3.52
C PHE A 173 -20.90 -17.05 -4.69
N ASN A 174 -20.56 -16.65 -5.92
CA ASN A 174 -20.88 -17.42 -7.11
C ASN A 174 -19.83 -18.52 -7.29
N THR A 175 -20.28 -19.76 -7.39
CA THR A 175 -19.43 -20.89 -7.78
C THR A 175 -19.95 -21.46 -9.09
N GLU A 176 -19.16 -21.38 -10.16
CA GLU A 176 -19.37 -22.30 -11.28
C GLU A 176 -18.85 -23.68 -10.85
N LYS A 177 -19.75 -24.65 -10.70
CA LYS A 177 -19.41 -26.08 -10.49
C LYS A 177 -18.46 -26.35 -9.31
N GLY A 178 -18.60 -25.62 -8.20
CA GLY A 178 -17.86 -25.90 -6.95
C GLY A 178 -16.45 -25.32 -6.88
N VAL A 179 -16.00 -24.54 -7.87
CA VAL A 179 -14.81 -23.68 -7.72
C VAL A 179 -15.28 -22.29 -7.31
N LEU A 180 -14.74 -21.77 -6.21
CA LEU A 180 -14.92 -20.37 -5.80
C LEU A 180 -14.33 -19.47 -6.90
N GLY A 181 -15.19 -18.89 -7.73
CA GLY A 181 -14.79 -17.80 -8.62
C GLY A 181 -14.46 -16.55 -7.79
N PRO A 182 -13.74 -15.56 -8.37
CA PRO A 182 -13.49 -14.30 -7.68
C PRO A 182 -14.82 -13.64 -7.32
N TRP A 183 -15.02 -13.36 -6.03
CA TRP A 183 -16.17 -12.62 -5.54
C TRP A 183 -16.07 -11.17 -6.00
N ASP A 184 -16.84 -10.80 -7.02
CA ASP A 184 -16.85 -9.44 -7.58
C ASP A 184 -18.12 -8.69 -7.18
N ALA A 185 -17.99 -7.81 -6.18
CA ALA A 185 -19.06 -6.92 -5.75
C ALA A 185 -19.08 -5.58 -6.52
N THR A 186 -18.14 -5.35 -7.46
CA THR A 186 -17.90 -4.04 -8.08
C THR A 186 -19.15 -3.47 -8.75
N ALA A 187 -19.87 -4.29 -9.54
CA ALA A 187 -21.04 -3.82 -10.27
C ALA A 187 -22.14 -3.30 -9.33
N LYS A 188 -22.43 -4.06 -8.26
CA LYS A 188 -23.43 -3.68 -7.24
C LYS A 188 -23.01 -2.44 -6.46
N ILE A 189 -21.72 -2.33 -6.12
CA ILE A 189 -21.17 -1.14 -5.44
C ILE A 189 -21.38 0.10 -6.30
N LEU A 190 -21.01 0.04 -7.58
CA LEU A 190 -21.17 1.17 -8.51
C LEU A 190 -22.62 1.57 -8.69
N GLU A 191 -23.53 0.60 -8.80
CA GLU A 191 -24.97 0.84 -8.89
C GLU A 191 -25.52 1.53 -7.63
N LEU A 192 -25.17 1.03 -6.44
CA LEU A 192 -25.64 1.56 -5.16
C LEU A 192 -25.09 2.97 -4.87
N MET A 193 -23.81 3.19 -5.18
CA MET A 193 -23.18 4.50 -5.00
C MET A 193 -23.64 5.51 -6.05
N GLY A 194 -23.98 5.06 -7.26
CA GLY A 194 -24.26 5.94 -8.41
C GLY A 194 -22.98 6.49 -9.05
N GLY A 195 -21.84 5.86 -8.76
CA GLY A 195 -20.50 6.33 -9.09
C GLY A 195 -19.42 5.48 -8.42
N LYS A 196 -18.17 5.91 -8.56
CA LYS A 196 -17.06 5.31 -7.80
C LYS A 196 -17.12 5.78 -6.35
N PRO A 197 -16.80 4.91 -5.38
CA PRO A 197 -16.63 5.37 -4.00
C PRO A 197 -15.42 6.31 -3.89
N ASP A 198 -15.44 7.18 -2.89
CA ASP A 198 -14.34 8.08 -2.58
C ASP A 198 -13.26 7.38 -1.73
N LEU A 199 -13.67 6.36 -0.97
CA LEU A 199 -12.82 5.62 -0.04
C LEU A 199 -13.22 4.15 0.04
N ILE A 200 -12.23 3.26 0.00
CA ILE A 200 -12.41 1.82 0.25
C ILE A 200 -11.59 1.41 1.48
N ILE A 201 -12.24 0.71 2.41
CA ILE A 201 -11.64 0.18 3.64
C ILE A 201 -11.74 -1.34 3.62
N GLY A 202 -10.60 -2.03 3.64
CA GLY A 202 -10.54 -3.48 3.84
C GLY A 202 -10.44 -3.82 5.33
N ASN A 203 -11.13 -4.88 5.78
CA ASN A 203 -10.97 -5.42 7.13
C ASN A 203 -10.59 -6.90 7.07
N TYR A 204 -9.60 -7.28 7.88
CA TYR A 204 -9.05 -8.63 7.94
C TYR A 204 -8.49 -9.12 6.60
N THR A 205 -7.90 -10.31 6.54
CA THR A 205 -7.16 -10.78 5.36
C THR A 205 -8.02 -10.81 4.07
N ASP A 206 -9.22 -11.37 4.17
CA ASP A 206 -10.13 -11.55 3.05
C ASP A 206 -10.76 -10.22 2.59
N GLY A 207 -11.21 -9.39 3.53
CA GLY A 207 -11.72 -8.05 3.21
C GLY A 207 -10.64 -7.14 2.63
N ASN A 208 -9.40 -7.21 3.15
CA ASN A 208 -8.26 -6.48 2.60
C ASN A 208 -7.88 -6.93 1.18
N LEU A 209 -7.91 -8.23 0.90
CA LEU A 209 -7.66 -8.73 -0.46
C LEU A 209 -8.72 -8.22 -1.44
N VAL A 210 -10.01 -8.33 -1.10
CA VAL A 210 -11.08 -7.85 -1.99
C VAL A 210 -11.01 -6.34 -2.15
N ALA A 211 -10.81 -5.59 -1.07
CA ALA A 211 -10.62 -4.16 -1.10
C ALA A 211 -9.48 -3.75 -2.05
N SER A 212 -8.36 -4.48 -2.02
CA SER A 212 -7.21 -4.25 -2.90
C SER A 212 -7.55 -4.43 -4.38
N LEU A 213 -8.28 -5.50 -4.70
CA LEU A 213 -8.71 -5.78 -6.07
C LEU A 213 -9.71 -4.73 -6.59
N VAL A 214 -10.69 -4.34 -5.76
CA VAL A 214 -11.72 -3.36 -6.13
C VAL A 214 -11.13 -1.95 -6.25
N ALA A 215 -10.28 -1.54 -5.31
CA ALA A 215 -9.60 -0.25 -5.34
C ALA A 215 -8.70 -0.11 -6.57
N SER A 216 -7.91 -1.15 -6.90
CA SER A 216 -7.09 -1.18 -8.12
C SER A 216 -7.94 -1.10 -9.39
N LYS A 217 -9.06 -1.81 -9.44
CA LYS A 217 -10.00 -1.80 -10.58
C LYS A 217 -10.68 -0.45 -10.78
N LEU A 218 -11.01 0.25 -9.70
CA LEU A 218 -11.74 1.52 -9.74
C LEU A 218 -10.82 2.76 -9.75
N GLY A 219 -9.56 2.62 -9.32
CA GLY A 219 -8.63 3.74 -9.11
C GLY A 219 -9.07 4.63 -7.95
N VAL A 220 -9.34 4.02 -6.79
CA VAL A 220 -9.85 4.68 -5.57
C VAL A 220 -8.87 4.48 -4.42
N THR A 221 -8.77 5.47 -3.53
CA THR A 221 -7.93 5.40 -2.32
C THR A 221 -8.29 4.20 -1.45
N LEU A 222 -7.29 3.41 -1.10
CA LEU A 222 -7.40 2.16 -0.34
C LEU A 222 -6.80 2.28 1.05
N VAL A 223 -7.60 1.91 2.05
CA VAL A 223 -7.17 1.77 3.44
C VAL A 223 -7.23 0.31 3.84
N GLY A 224 -6.09 -0.22 4.29
CA GLY A 224 -6.02 -1.56 4.86
C GLY A 224 -6.18 -1.51 6.39
N ILE A 225 -7.13 -2.27 6.93
CA ILE A 225 -7.25 -2.52 8.37
C ILE A 225 -7.03 -4.02 8.61
N PHE A 226 -5.89 -4.37 9.19
CA PHE A 226 -5.55 -5.76 9.50
C PHE A 226 -6.03 -6.18 10.90
N TYR A 227 -6.46 -5.22 11.73
CA TYR A 227 -6.75 -5.42 13.16
C TYR A 227 -8.06 -4.80 13.63
N GLN A 228 -8.66 -5.48 14.60
CA GLN A 228 -9.73 -4.95 15.42
C GLN A 228 -9.28 -4.85 16.88
N LEU A 229 -9.33 -3.65 17.44
CA LEU A 229 -9.46 -3.43 18.88
C LEU A 229 -10.62 -2.45 19.09
N LEU A 230 -11.55 -2.80 20.00
CA LEU A 230 -12.57 -1.89 20.50
C LEU A 230 -11.90 -0.66 21.13
N CYS A 231 -11.90 0.47 20.43
CA CYS A 231 -11.67 1.77 21.06
C CYS A 231 -13.02 2.47 21.25
N TYR A 232 -13.83 1.99 22.20
CA TYR A 232 -14.86 2.84 22.80
C TYR A 232 -15.29 2.41 24.21
N ILE A 233 -14.33 2.41 25.14
CA ILE A 233 -14.65 2.67 26.55
C ILE A 233 -13.52 3.54 27.09
N PHE A 234 -13.56 4.86 26.85
CA PHE A 234 -12.98 5.92 27.71
C PHE A 234 -13.12 7.35 27.12
N CYS A 235 -13.55 7.53 25.87
CA CYS A 235 -13.67 8.86 25.25
C CYS A 235 -14.93 9.68 25.64
N GLN A 236 -15.67 9.28 26.68
CA GLN A 236 -16.83 10.05 27.19
C GLN A 236 -16.53 10.81 28.50
N SER A 237 -15.26 11.05 28.84
CA SER A 237 -14.92 11.74 30.11
C SER A 237 -13.97 12.94 29.99
N ASN A 238 -13.65 13.42 28.79
CA ASN A 238 -12.88 14.65 28.62
C ASN A 238 -13.44 15.52 27.48
N GLU A 239 -13.94 16.70 27.84
CA GLU A 239 -14.55 17.68 26.93
C GLU A 239 -13.56 18.41 26.00
N ASN A 240 -12.32 17.92 25.84
CA ASN A 240 -11.31 18.56 24.97
C ASN A 240 -10.37 17.53 24.34
N LEU A 241 -10.83 16.82 23.31
CA LEU A 241 -9.98 15.97 22.46
C LEU A 241 -10.48 16.04 21.00
N SER A 242 -10.23 17.18 20.35
CA SER A 242 -10.37 17.34 18.88
C SER A 242 -9.03 17.20 18.14
N GLU A 243 -7.97 16.81 18.84
CA GLU A 243 -6.66 16.48 18.29
C GLU A 243 -6.19 15.20 18.99
N TYR A 244 -5.48 14.33 18.27
CA TYR A 244 -4.97 13.02 18.73
C TYR A 244 -5.98 11.87 18.71
N MET A 245 -6.05 11.22 17.55
CA MET A 245 -6.41 9.80 17.41
C MET A 245 -5.30 8.89 17.97
N PHE A 246 -4.97 9.05 19.25
CA PHE A 246 -4.08 8.17 20.01
C PHE A 246 -4.56 8.11 21.46
N CYS A 247 -5.26 7.02 21.82
CA CYS A 247 -5.39 6.65 23.23
C CYS A 247 -5.18 5.16 23.41
N SER A 248 -4.31 4.85 24.37
CA SER A 248 -3.67 3.57 24.62
C SER A 248 -4.35 2.76 25.72
N LYS A 249 -4.25 1.42 25.55
CA LYS A 249 -4.28 0.31 26.54
C LYS A 249 -5.63 -0.22 27.05
N GLY A 250 -5.97 -1.42 26.55
CA GLY A 250 -6.74 -2.43 27.28
C GLY A 250 -7.49 -3.47 26.41
N THR A 251 -6.98 -4.72 26.41
CA THR A 251 -7.69 -5.99 26.11
C THR A 251 -7.72 -6.56 24.67
N ILE A 252 -7.01 -7.69 24.53
CA ILE A 252 -7.06 -8.84 23.59
C ILE A 252 -7.42 -8.56 22.12
N ALA A 253 -6.36 -8.59 21.30
CA ALA A 253 -6.34 -8.41 19.85
C ALA A 253 -6.70 -9.68 19.07
N HIS A 254 -7.47 -9.53 17.98
CA HIS A 254 -7.38 -10.46 16.86
C HIS A 254 -6.11 -10.12 16.06
N ALA A 255 -4.99 -10.73 16.42
CA ALA A 255 -3.72 -10.64 15.69
C ALA A 255 -3.79 -11.28 14.28
N LEU A 256 -2.86 -10.94 13.39
CA LEU A 256 -2.62 -11.71 12.15
C LEU A 256 -2.33 -13.14 12.56
N GLU A 257 -3.00 -14.10 11.92
CA GLU A 257 -2.96 -15.50 12.33
C GLU A 257 -1.52 -16.04 12.43
N LYS A 258 -0.61 -15.51 11.61
CA LYS A 258 0.82 -15.80 11.66
C LYS A 258 1.43 -15.69 13.07
N THR A 259 1.05 -14.65 13.82
CA THR A 259 1.62 -14.39 15.15
C THR A 259 0.85 -15.05 16.29
N LYS A 260 -0.38 -15.54 16.02
CA LYS A 260 -1.17 -16.34 16.97
C LYS A 260 -0.68 -17.78 17.04
N TYR A 261 -0.29 -18.33 15.89
CA TYR A 261 0.20 -19.69 15.77
C TYR A 261 1.73 -19.68 15.67
N GLU A 262 2.39 -20.08 16.75
CA GLU A 262 3.86 -20.13 16.81
C GLU A 262 4.43 -21.04 15.72
N ASP A 263 5.49 -20.58 15.06
CA ASP A 263 6.10 -21.20 13.89
C ASP A 263 5.15 -21.48 12.72
N SER A 264 3.98 -20.83 12.65
CA SER A 264 3.00 -21.09 11.59
C SER A 264 3.50 -20.77 10.21
N ASP A 265 4.48 -19.88 10.07
CA ASP A 265 5.18 -19.61 8.81
C ASP A 265 6.19 -20.69 8.45
N VAL A 266 6.88 -21.30 9.42
CA VAL A 266 7.84 -22.40 9.16
C VAL A 266 7.10 -23.73 8.95
N LYS A 267 6.03 -23.97 9.72
CA LYS A 267 5.21 -25.19 9.73
C LYS A 267 3.95 -25.07 8.87
N TRP A 268 3.84 -24.02 8.05
CA TRP A 268 2.61 -23.73 7.30
C TRP A 268 2.14 -24.94 6.50
N ARG A 269 3.04 -25.75 5.91
CA ARG A 269 2.68 -26.97 5.14
C ARG A 269 1.89 -27.98 5.95
N ASP A 270 2.28 -28.21 7.19
CA ASP A 270 1.63 -29.17 8.08
C ASP A 270 0.27 -28.62 8.56
N LEU A 271 0.15 -27.30 8.62
CA LEU A 271 -1.04 -26.57 9.05
C LEU A 271 -1.97 -26.22 7.87
N ASP A 272 -1.51 -26.31 6.63
CA ASP A 272 -2.18 -25.76 5.45
C ASP A 272 -3.47 -26.51 5.11
N SER A 273 -3.51 -27.81 5.36
CA SER A 273 -4.70 -28.64 5.17
C SER A 273 -5.87 -28.23 6.08
N LYS A 274 -5.57 -27.61 7.22
CA LYS A 274 -6.56 -27.21 8.22
C LYS A 274 -6.82 -25.70 8.22
N TYR A 275 -5.78 -24.88 8.08
CA TYR A 275 -5.84 -23.45 8.27
C TYR A 275 -5.64 -22.64 6.98
N HIS A 276 -5.15 -23.28 5.90
CA HIS A 276 -4.89 -22.62 4.62
C HIS A 276 -4.02 -21.34 4.74
N PHE A 277 -3.02 -21.37 5.63
CA PHE A 277 -2.14 -20.24 5.90
C PHE A 277 -1.39 -19.76 4.66
N SER A 278 -1.15 -20.64 3.68
CA SER A 278 -0.58 -20.24 2.39
C SER A 278 -1.37 -19.12 1.71
N CYS A 279 -2.68 -19.33 1.55
CA CYS A 279 -3.59 -18.38 0.95
C CYS A 279 -3.69 -17.12 1.79
N GLN A 280 -3.85 -17.28 3.11
CA GLN A 280 -4.01 -16.16 4.02
C GLN A 280 -2.78 -15.25 4.02
N PHE A 281 -1.58 -15.79 4.23
CA PHE A 281 -0.39 -14.97 4.29
C PHE A 281 -0.02 -14.32 2.94
N THR A 282 -0.39 -14.95 1.82
CA THR A 282 -0.26 -14.34 0.48
C THR A 282 -1.18 -13.15 0.33
N ALA A 283 -2.45 -13.31 0.73
CA ALA A 283 -3.45 -12.26 0.68
C ALA A 283 -3.06 -11.07 1.57
N ASP A 284 -2.54 -11.34 2.77
CA ASP A 284 -2.01 -10.31 3.67
C ASP A 284 -0.87 -9.52 3.01
N LEU A 285 0.11 -10.20 2.40
CA LEU A 285 1.21 -9.53 1.69
C LEU A 285 0.73 -8.66 0.53
N ILE A 286 -0.20 -9.17 -0.29
CA ILE A 286 -0.76 -8.40 -1.42
C ILE A 286 -1.42 -7.14 -0.89
N ALA A 287 -2.29 -7.27 0.11
CA ALA A 287 -3.05 -6.14 0.58
C ALA A 287 -2.20 -5.11 1.34
N MET A 288 -1.21 -5.57 2.12
CA MET A 288 -0.29 -4.67 2.83
C MET A 288 0.50 -3.77 1.88
N ASN A 289 0.89 -4.31 0.71
CA ASN A 289 1.65 -3.55 -0.29
C ASN A 289 0.75 -2.75 -1.26
N ALA A 290 -0.54 -3.09 -1.34
CA ALA A 290 -1.50 -2.39 -2.18
C ALA A 290 -2.15 -1.19 -1.50
N ALA A 291 -2.24 -1.17 -0.16
CA ALA A 291 -2.87 -0.09 0.60
C ALA A 291 -2.11 1.24 0.49
N ASP A 292 -2.84 2.34 0.32
CA ASP A 292 -2.26 3.69 0.34
C ASP A 292 -1.85 4.09 1.78
N PHE A 293 -2.62 3.65 2.77
CA PHE A 293 -2.23 3.70 4.18
C PHE A 293 -2.87 2.57 5.00
N ILE A 294 -2.26 2.28 6.16
CA ILE A 294 -2.66 1.20 7.06
C ILE A 294 -2.97 1.80 8.43
N ILE A 295 -4.14 1.44 8.98
CA ILE A 295 -4.52 1.81 10.35
C ILE A 295 -4.26 0.61 11.26
N THR A 296 -3.61 0.89 12.40
CA THR A 296 -3.36 -0.08 13.47
C THR A 296 -3.92 0.46 14.77
N SER A 297 -4.34 -0.43 15.68
CA SER A 297 -4.90 -0.01 16.97
C SER A 297 -3.80 0.30 17.98
N THR A 298 -2.60 -0.26 17.79
CA THR A 298 -1.46 -0.03 18.71
C THR A 298 -0.12 -0.02 17.99
N TYR A 299 0.85 0.74 18.52
CA TYR A 299 2.24 0.71 18.02
C TYR A 299 2.88 -0.69 18.12
N GLN A 300 2.46 -1.50 19.10
CA GLN A 300 2.92 -2.87 19.27
C GLN A 300 2.51 -3.78 18.08
N GLU A 301 1.43 -3.48 17.36
CA GLU A 301 1.09 -4.20 16.13
C GLU A 301 2.11 -3.95 15.01
N ILE A 302 2.68 -2.75 14.97
CA ILE A 302 3.69 -2.37 13.97
C ILE A 302 5.06 -2.92 14.34
N ALA A 303 5.58 -2.54 15.51
CA ALA A 303 6.97 -2.76 15.91
C ALA A 303 7.16 -3.87 16.98
N GLY A 304 6.07 -4.43 17.49
CA GLY A 304 6.14 -5.56 18.41
C GLY A 304 6.66 -5.18 19.78
N SER A 305 7.45 -6.07 20.36
CA SER A 305 8.04 -5.94 21.68
C SER A 305 9.56 -6.14 21.60
N LYS A 306 10.27 -5.88 22.70
CA LYS A 306 11.73 -6.10 22.77
C LYS A 306 12.17 -7.51 22.37
N ASN A 307 11.30 -8.52 22.52
CA ASN A 307 11.63 -9.93 22.33
C ASN A 307 10.93 -10.56 21.12
N ARG A 308 10.01 -9.87 20.45
CA ARG A 308 9.24 -10.39 19.31
C ARG A 308 8.95 -9.26 18.33
N PRO A 309 9.22 -9.44 17.03
CA PRO A 309 8.93 -8.43 16.03
C PRO A 309 7.44 -8.12 15.99
N GLY A 310 7.12 -6.90 15.55
CA GLY A 310 5.73 -6.53 15.34
C GLY A 310 5.09 -7.35 14.25
N GLN A 311 3.78 -7.37 14.22
CA GLN A 311 3.06 -8.23 13.29
C GLN A 311 3.23 -7.74 11.86
N TYR A 312 3.26 -6.41 11.63
CA TYR A 312 3.59 -5.82 10.34
C TYR A 312 5.06 -6.08 9.95
N GLU A 313 6.01 -5.83 10.86
CA GLU A 313 7.43 -6.14 10.65
C GLU A 313 7.69 -7.63 10.36
N SER A 314 6.90 -8.51 10.99
CA SER A 314 6.99 -9.96 10.75
C SER A 314 6.63 -10.33 9.31
N HIS A 315 5.83 -9.50 8.62
CA HIS A 315 5.49 -9.64 7.20
C HIS A 315 6.52 -8.98 6.28
N ALA A 316 7.18 -7.91 6.71
CA ALA A 316 8.32 -7.32 5.99
C ALA A 316 9.50 -8.32 5.82
N SER A 317 9.66 -9.25 6.77
CA SER A 317 10.63 -10.35 6.70
C SER A 317 10.02 -11.69 6.28
N PHE A 318 8.72 -11.73 5.95
CA PHE A 318 8.01 -12.97 5.71
C PHE A 318 8.26 -13.52 4.30
N THR A 319 8.66 -14.79 4.26
CA THR A 319 8.75 -15.56 3.03
C THR A 319 8.15 -16.94 3.30
N MET A 320 7.08 -17.33 2.60
CA MET A 320 6.48 -18.67 2.73
C MET A 320 7.49 -19.77 2.35
N PRO A 321 8.00 -20.58 3.30
CA PRO A 321 8.97 -21.62 3.01
C PRO A 321 8.26 -22.80 2.34
N GLY A 322 8.13 -22.79 1.02
CA GLY A 322 7.74 -23.99 0.28
C GLY A 322 6.45 -23.91 -0.53
N LEU A 323 5.74 -22.77 -0.55
CA LEU A 323 4.85 -22.45 -1.65
C LEU A 323 5.77 -22.07 -2.79
N HIS A 324 6.20 -23.10 -3.49
CA HIS A 324 7.39 -22.98 -4.29
C HIS A 324 7.06 -22.26 -5.60
N ARG A 325 7.67 -21.09 -5.79
CA ARG A 325 8.84 -21.18 -6.67
C ARG A 325 9.95 -21.86 -5.85
N LYS A 326 10.38 -23.02 -6.33
CA LYS A 326 11.30 -23.95 -5.65
C LYS A 326 12.49 -23.21 -5.02
N ARG A 327 12.71 -23.44 -3.70
CA ARG A 327 14.00 -23.26 -3.04
C ARG A 327 14.80 -24.51 -3.39
N PHE A 328 15.82 -24.36 -4.21
CA PHE A 328 16.77 -25.44 -4.43
C PHE A 328 17.95 -25.24 -3.47
N THR A 329 17.91 -25.86 -2.29
CA THR A 329 19.07 -25.92 -1.38
C THR A 329 20.26 -26.71 -1.98
N LYS A 330 20.08 -27.35 -3.14
CA LYS A 330 21.16 -28.03 -3.87
C LYS A 330 22.22 -27.09 -4.47
N PHE A 331 21.96 -25.79 -4.59
CA PHE A 331 22.88 -24.88 -5.26
C PHE A 331 23.69 -23.99 -4.33
N GLN A 332 23.50 -24.02 -3.01
CA GLN A 332 24.18 -23.07 -2.11
C GLN A 332 25.72 -23.18 -2.17
N PRO A 333 26.32 -24.40 -2.17
CA PRO A 333 27.76 -24.54 -2.38
C PRO A 333 28.20 -24.09 -3.78
N ALA A 334 27.45 -24.46 -4.82
CA ALA A 334 27.75 -24.11 -6.21
C ALA A 334 27.56 -22.61 -6.52
N LEU A 335 26.71 -21.90 -5.76
CA LEU A 335 26.46 -20.45 -5.90
C LEU A 335 27.48 -19.65 -5.11
N GLU A 336 27.90 -20.13 -3.95
CA GLU A 336 29.06 -19.57 -3.25
C GLU A 336 30.33 -19.74 -4.08
N GLU A 337 30.50 -20.88 -4.73
CA GLU A 337 31.56 -21.09 -5.72
C GLU A 337 31.40 -20.12 -6.91
N LEU A 338 30.20 -20.03 -7.50
CA LEU A 338 29.91 -19.13 -8.62
C LEU A 338 30.19 -17.65 -8.30
N LEU A 339 29.91 -17.18 -7.09
CA LEU A 339 30.14 -15.79 -6.69
C LEU A 339 31.55 -15.51 -6.16
N TYR A 340 32.11 -16.44 -5.39
CA TYR A 340 33.27 -16.17 -4.55
C TYR A 340 34.50 -17.04 -4.85
N SER A 341 34.42 -17.96 -5.81
CA SER A 341 35.61 -18.63 -6.33
C SER A 341 36.61 -17.59 -6.86
N LYS A 342 37.89 -17.87 -6.65
CA LYS A 342 38.99 -17.01 -7.13
C LYS A 342 39.44 -17.39 -8.54
N GLU A 343 38.94 -18.50 -9.07
CA GLU A 343 39.33 -19.01 -10.38
C GLU A 343 38.37 -18.51 -11.46
N ASP A 344 38.93 -18.21 -12.63
CA ASP A 344 38.18 -17.91 -13.84
C ASP A 344 37.81 -19.23 -14.52
N THR A 345 36.56 -19.39 -14.95
CA THR A 345 36.03 -20.60 -15.58
C THR A 345 35.15 -20.24 -16.77
N GLU A 346 34.58 -21.24 -17.45
CA GLU A 346 33.58 -21.00 -18.49
C GLU A 346 32.25 -20.45 -17.96
N GLU A 347 32.02 -20.46 -16.64
CA GLU A 347 30.80 -19.93 -16.01
C GLU A 347 30.96 -18.53 -15.42
N HIS A 348 32.17 -18.13 -15.02
CA HIS A 348 32.45 -16.86 -14.37
C HIS A 348 33.89 -16.38 -14.57
N ILE A 349 34.08 -15.06 -14.68
CA ILE A 349 35.40 -14.41 -14.72
C ILE A 349 35.47 -13.25 -13.73
N GLY A 350 36.68 -12.96 -13.24
CA GLY A 350 36.93 -12.00 -12.16
C GLY A 350 36.63 -12.61 -10.79
N PHE A 351 36.93 -11.89 -9.70
CA PHE A 351 36.67 -12.36 -8.34
C PHE A 351 36.41 -11.18 -7.41
N LEU A 352 35.75 -11.45 -6.28
CA LEU A 352 35.50 -10.46 -5.23
C LEU A 352 36.52 -10.63 -4.11
N ALA A 353 37.39 -9.63 -3.92
CA ALA A 353 38.46 -9.67 -2.93
C ALA A 353 37.93 -9.55 -1.49
N ASP A 354 36.94 -8.68 -1.28
CA ASP A 354 36.28 -8.47 0.01
C ASP A 354 34.83 -8.94 -0.05
N ARG A 355 34.59 -10.12 0.51
CA ARG A 355 33.26 -10.75 0.56
C ARG A 355 32.29 -10.05 1.51
N LYS A 356 32.76 -9.12 2.35
CA LYS A 356 31.93 -8.37 3.30
C LYS A 356 31.34 -7.10 2.68
N LYS A 357 31.84 -6.67 1.53
CA LYS A 357 31.31 -5.50 0.84
C LYS A 357 29.98 -5.85 0.19
N PRO A 358 28.96 -4.96 0.31
CA PRO A 358 27.71 -5.13 -0.41
C PRO A 358 27.94 -5.19 -1.92
N ILE A 359 27.08 -5.92 -2.62
CA ILE A 359 27.14 -6.06 -4.08
C ILE A 359 26.14 -5.10 -4.75
N ILE A 360 26.58 -4.43 -5.81
CA ILE A 360 25.69 -3.91 -6.85
C ILE A 360 25.50 -5.04 -7.86
N PHE A 361 24.26 -5.45 -8.06
CA PHE A 361 23.92 -6.54 -8.95
C PHE A 361 23.14 -6.07 -10.18
N SER A 362 23.51 -6.60 -11.35
CA SER A 362 22.73 -6.47 -12.57
C SER A 362 22.73 -7.77 -13.38
N MET A 363 21.56 -8.13 -13.90
CA MET A 363 21.41 -9.28 -14.80
C MET A 363 20.57 -8.87 -16.00
N ALA A 364 21.18 -8.90 -17.19
CA ALA A 364 20.50 -8.59 -18.45
C ALA A 364 21.28 -9.20 -19.63
N ARG A 365 20.64 -9.23 -20.80
CA ARG A 365 21.36 -9.51 -22.04
C ARG A 365 22.34 -8.37 -22.34
N PHE A 366 23.44 -8.70 -23.00
CA PHE A 366 24.42 -7.73 -23.44
C PHE A 366 23.91 -7.12 -24.75
N ASP A 367 23.16 -6.05 -24.61
CA ASP A 367 22.72 -5.22 -25.71
C ASP A 367 22.93 -3.73 -25.35
N ILE A 368 23.00 -2.90 -26.39
CA ILE A 368 23.21 -1.46 -26.26
C ILE A 368 22.10 -0.74 -25.49
N VAL A 369 20.88 -1.31 -25.45
CA VAL A 369 19.73 -0.74 -24.74
C VAL A 369 19.82 -0.97 -23.24
N LYS A 370 20.25 -2.16 -22.81
CA LYS A 370 20.47 -2.54 -21.42
C LYS A 370 21.71 -1.89 -20.83
N ASN A 371 22.68 -1.52 -21.68
CA ASN A 371 23.83 -0.69 -21.34
C ASN A 371 24.67 -1.22 -20.14
N ILE A 372 24.84 -2.54 -20.08
CA ILE A 372 25.62 -3.18 -19.02
C ILE A 372 27.08 -2.71 -19.02
N THR A 373 27.67 -2.49 -20.20
CA THR A 373 29.02 -1.94 -20.30
C THR A 373 29.11 -0.50 -19.79
N GLY A 374 28.04 0.30 -19.93
CA GLY A 374 27.97 1.65 -19.34
C GLY A 374 27.97 1.62 -17.82
N LEU A 375 27.22 0.69 -17.19
CA LEU A 375 27.27 0.46 -15.74
C LEU A 375 28.69 0.09 -15.29
N THR A 376 29.35 -0.83 -15.99
CA THR A 376 30.74 -1.23 -15.70
C THR A 376 31.70 -0.06 -15.82
N GLU A 377 31.51 0.81 -16.82
CA GLU A 377 32.31 2.00 -17.00
C GLU A 377 32.11 3.02 -15.86
N TRP A 378 30.87 3.28 -15.45
CA TRP A 378 30.55 4.16 -14.31
C TRP A 378 31.14 3.63 -13.01
N TYR A 379 30.99 2.33 -12.76
CA TYR A 379 31.60 1.67 -11.62
C TYR A 379 33.13 1.80 -11.66
N GLY A 380 33.76 1.54 -12.81
CA GLY A 380 35.21 1.64 -12.99
C GLY A 380 35.78 3.03 -12.79
N LYS A 381 35.07 4.07 -13.25
CA LYS A 381 35.45 5.48 -13.06
C LYS A 381 35.35 5.93 -11.60
N ASN A 382 34.39 5.41 -10.83
CA ASN A 382 34.11 5.88 -9.48
C ASN A 382 34.89 5.10 -8.41
N LYS A 383 36.11 5.57 -8.07
CA LYS A 383 36.94 5.01 -6.98
C LYS A 383 36.21 4.90 -5.64
N ARG A 384 35.38 5.89 -5.29
CA ARG A 384 34.62 5.88 -4.03
C ARG A 384 33.62 4.73 -4.00
N LEU A 385 32.90 4.51 -5.10
CA LEU A 385 31.96 3.41 -5.24
C LEU A 385 32.65 2.04 -5.14
N ARG A 386 33.77 1.86 -5.85
CA ARG A 386 34.57 0.61 -5.80
C ARG A 386 35.12 0.28 -4.41
N ASN A 387 35.35 1.30 -3.58
CA ASN A 387 35.78 1.10 -2.21
C ASN A 387 34.64 0.61 -1.29
N LEU A 388 33.40 1.02 -1.58
CA LEU A 388 32.23 0.71 -0.74
C LEU A 388 31.55 -0.60 -1.14
N VAL A 389 31.52 -0.94 -2.43
CA VAL A 389 30.70 -2.05 -2.96
C VAL A 389 31.41 -2.84 -4.05
N ASN A 390 31.07 -4.12 -4.15
CA ASN A 390 31.44 -5.02 -5.25
C ASN A 390 30.46 -4.86 -6.42
N LEU A 391 30.87 -5.23 -7.64
CA LEU A 391 29.98 -5.27 -8.80
C LEU A 391 29.83 -6.72 -9.29
N VAL A 392 28.60 -7.19 -9.42
CA VAL A 392 28.30 -8.51 -10.00
C VAL A 392 27.38 -8.33 -11.20
N ILE A 393 27.81 -8.84 -12.35
CA ILE A 393 27.09 -8.78 -13.62
C ILE A 393 26.82 -10.19 -14.12
N VAL A 394 25.58 -10.46 -14.51
CA VAL A 394 25.17 -11.75 -15.11
C VAL A 394 24.61 -11.49 -16.50
N GLY A 395 25.23 -12.07 -17.53
CA GLY A 395 24.76 -11.89 -18.90
C GLY A 395 25.86 -12.02 -19.95
N GLY A 396 25.45 -12.23 -21.19
CA GLY A 396 26.36 -12.42 -22.32
C GLY A 396 27.24 -13.67 -22.22
N PHE A 397 28.10 -13.84 -23.22
CA PHE A 397 29.18 -14.82 -23.23
C PHE A 397 30.51 -14.13 -22.90
N PHE A 398 31.52 -14.89 -22.46
CA PHE A 398 32.86 -14.32 -22.28
C PHE A 398 33.63 -14.20 -23.59
N ASP A 399 33.44 -15.14 -24.52
CA ASP A 399 34.06 -15.10 -25.84
C ASP A 399 33.06 -14.55 -26.86
N PRO A 400 33.38 -13.43 -27.55
CA PRO A 400 32.54 -12.91 -28.62
C PRO A 400 32.23 -13.97 -29.69
N SER A 401 33.15 -14.89 -29.99
CA SER A 401 32.95 -15.90 -31.02
C SER A 401 31.78 -16.87 -30.74
N LYS A 402 31.35 -16.96 -29.47
CA LYS A 402 30.21 -17.79 -29.04
C LYS A 402 28.86 -17.12 -29.27
N SER A 403 28.81 -15.81 -29.55
CA SER A 403 27.57 -15.11 -29.90
C SER A 403 27.38 -15.04 -31.42
N GLN A 404 26.16 -15.26 -31.87
CA GLN A 404 25.75 -15.05 -33.26
C GLN A 404 25.25 -13.61 -33.50
N ASP A 405 25.10 -12.81 -32.44
CA ASP A 405 24.64 -11.43 -32.49
C ASP A 405 25.83 -10.44 -32.51
N ARG A 406 25.86 -9.58 -33.53
CA ARG A 406 26.94 -8.61 -33.72
C ARG A 406 26.97 -7.54 -32.62
N GLU A 407 25.83 -7.17 -32.07
CA GLU A 407 25.75 -6.18 -30.98
C GLU A 407 26.27 -6.78 -29.68
N GLU A 408 25.83 -7.98 -29.34
CA GLU A 408 26.34 -8.71 -28.17
C GLU A 408 27.85 -8.96 -28.28
N MET A 409 28.37 -9.35 -29.45
CA MET A 409 29.81 -9.49 -29.69
C MET A 409 30.59 -8.19 -29.40
N ALA A 410 30.05 -7.05 -29.79
CA ALA A 410 30.67 -5.75 -29.56
C ALA A 410 30.66 -5.37 -28.07
N GLU A 411 29.54 -5.59 -27.38
CA GLU A 411 29.40 -5.33 -25.94
C GLU A 411 30.29 -6.27 -25.09
N ILE A 412 30.47 -7.54 -25.48
CA ILE A 412 31.40 -8.48 -24.83
C ILE A 412 32.84 -7.97 -24.96
N LYS A 413 33.28 -7.58 -26.17
CA LYS A 413 34.63 -7.01 -26.38
C LYS A 413 34.84 -5.75 -25.53
N LYS A 414 33.82 -4.89 -25.46
CA LYS A 414 33.84 -3.67 -24.67
C LYS A 414 33.93 -3.97 -23.17
N MET A 415 33.21 -4.97 -22.68
CA MET A 415 33.26 -5.41 -21.28
C MET A 415 34.68 -5.82 -20.86
N HIS A 416 35.37 -6.66 -21.67
CA HIS A 416 36.77 -7.03 -21.43
C HIS A 416 37.69 -5.82 -21.39
N ALA A 417 37.58 -4.94 -22.39
CA ALA A 417 38.38 -3.72 -22.44
C ALA A 417 38.16 -2.82 -21.21
N LEU A 418 36.94 -2.74 -20.67
CA LEU A 418 36.63 -1.97 -19.46
C LEU A 418 37.20 -2.61 -18.20
N ILE A 419 37.10 -3.93 -18.06
CA ILE A 419 37.68 -4.67 -16.92
C ILE A 419 39.20 -4.45 -16.86
N ASP A 420 39.89 -4.54 -18.00
CA ASP A 420 41.33 -4.33 -18.08
C ASP A 420 41.70 -2.86 -17.89
N LYS A 421 40.99 -1.93 -18.56
CA LYS A 421 41.25 -0.49 -18.45
C LYS A 421 41.14 0.03 -17.03
N TYR A 422 40.12 -0.41 -16.28
CA TYR A 422 39.89 0.06 -14.91
C TYR A 422 40.45 -0.87 -13.83
N GLN A 423 41.13 -1.96 -14.22
CA GLN A 423 41.72 -2.95 -13.31
C GLN A 423 40.68 -3.48 -12.30
N LEU A 424 39.55 -3.97 -12.81
CA LEU A 424 38.39 -4.33 -11.97
C LEU A 424 38.51 -5.70 -11.30
N LYS A 425 39.55 -6.49 -11.58
CA LYS A 425 39.79 -7.77 -10.88
C LYS A 425 39.89 -7.53 -9.37
N GLY A 426 39.18 -8.33 -8.57
CA GLY A 426 39.04 -8.13 -7.13
C GLY A 426 37.83 -7.29 -6.71
N HIS A 427 37.21 -6.58 -7.66
CA HIS A 427 36.04 -5.72 -7.43
C HIS A 427 34.81 -6.13 -8.25
N ILE A 428 35.02 -6.86 -9.35
CA ILE A 428 33.98 -7.32 -10.25
C ILE A 428 33.92 -8.85 -10.35
N ARG A 429 32.71 -9.38 -10.46
CA ARG A 429 32.44 -10.76 -10.89
C ARG A 429 31.48 -10.72 -12.08
N TRP A 430 31.93 -11.24 -13.22
CA TRP A 430 31.09 -11.38 -14.41
C TRP A 430 30.76 -12.86 -14.60
N ILE A 431 29.47 -13.18 -14.57
CA ILE A 431 28.92 -14.52 -14.69
C ILE A 431 28.26 -14.64 -16.06
N ALA A 432 28.52 -15.74 -16.76
CA ALA A 432 27.96 -16.01 -18.08
C ALA A 432 26.43 -16.10 -17.99
N ALA A 433 25.74 -15.77 -19.08
CA ALA A 433 24.29 -15.85 -19.15
C ALA A 433 23.77 -17.21 -18.68
N GLN A 434 23.07 -17.20 -17.55
CA GLN A 434 22.54 -18.40 -16.94
C GLN A 434 21.18 -18.76 -17.56
N THR A 435 21.08 -19.93 -18.18
CA THR A 435 19.86 -20.42 -18.83
C THR A 435 18.91 -21.12 -17.86
N ASP A 436 19.41 -21.56 -16.71
CA ASP A 436 18.63 -22.17 -15.65
C ASP A 436 17.91 -21.10 -14.81
N ARG A 437 16.60 -20.96 -15.07
CA ARG A 437 15.70 -20.02 -14.36
C ARG A 437 15.65 -20.28 -12.85
N TYR A 438 15.93 -21.50 -12.40
CA TYR A 438 15.95 -21.84 -10.99
C TYR A 438 17.24 -21.37 -10.31
N ARG A 439 18.41 -21.58 -10.95
CA ARG A 439 19.71 -21.05 -10.48
C ARG A 439 19.70 -19.52 -10.43
N ASN A 440 19.09 -18.85 -11.42
CA ASN A 440 18.91 -17.39 -11.42
C ASN A 440 18.06 -16.90 -10.26
N GLY A 441 16.96 -17.61 -9.99
CA GLY A 441 16.09 -17.28 -8.86
C GLY A 441 16.81 -17.38 -7.51
N GLU A 442 17.70 -18.36 -7.33
CA GLU A 442 18.52 -18.48 -6.11
C GLU A 442 19.63 -17.42 -6.04
N LEU A 443 20.23 -17.04 -7.18
CA LEU A 443 21.25 -15.98 -7.23
C LEU A 443 20.69 -14.63 -6.76
N TYR A 444 19.52 -14.21 -7.25
CA TYR A 444 18.83 -13.00 -6.76
C TYR A 444 18.55 -13.04 -5.25
N ARG A 445 18.15 -14.22 -4.75
CA ARG A 445 17.79 -14.42 -3.33
C ARG A 445 19.01 -14.46 -2.40
N LEU A 446 20.13 -15.02 -2.87
CA LEU A 446 21.42 -14.97 -2.16
C LEU A 446 21.89 -13.53 -1.97
N LEU A 447 21.78 -12.71 -3.01
CA LEU A 447 22.15 -11.29 -2.97
C LEU A 447 21.22 -10.47 -2.07
N GLN A 448 19.91 -10.77 -2.10
CA GLN A 448 18.95 -10.12 -1.20
C GLN A 448 19.22 -10.45 0.29
N THR A 449 19.72 -11.66 0.58
CA THR A 449 20.08 -12.10 1.95
C THR A 449 21.31 -11.36 2.49
N LEU A 450 22.17 -10.87 1.61
CA LEU A 450 23.37 -10.10 1.96
C LEU A 450 23.10 -8.60 2.23
N ARG A 451 21.83 -8.15 2.21
CA ARG A 451 21.39 -6.73 2.35
C ARG A 451 21.98 -5.81 1.28
N GLU A 452 21.73 -6.13 0.03
CA GLU A 452 22.40 -5.51 -1.13
C GLU A 452 21.47 -4.66 -2.00
N LEU A 453 22.04 -3.67 -2.68
CA LEU A 453 21.31 -2.66 -3.45
C LEU A 453 21.01 -3.21 -4.86
N LEU A 454 19.74 -3.43 -5.17
CA LEU A 454 19.27 -3.84 -6.51
C LEU A 454 19.17 -2.63 -7.44
N CYS A 455 20.01 -2.55 -8.47
CA CYS A 455 19.86 -1.59 -9.56
C CYS A 455 19.23 -2.28 -10.78
N SER A 456 17.92 -2.14 -10.96
CA SER A 456 17.30 -2.28 -12.29
C SER A 456 17.49 -0.97 -13.05
N GLN A 457 18.52 -0.89 -13.90
CA GLN A 457 18.66 0.25 -14.80
C GLN A 457 17.69 0.09 -15.97
N HIS A 458 16.45 0.54 -15.76
CA HIS A 458 15.61 0.96 -16.87
C HIS A 458 15.49 2.48 -16.99
N TYR A 459 15.97 3.25 -16.02
CA TYR A 459 16.00 4.72 -16.07
C TYR A 459 17.23 5.29 -15.34
N MET A 460 18.40 5.26 -15.99
CA MET A 460 19.56 6.09 -15.61
C MET A 460 20.13 6.74 -16.88
N LYS A 461 19.27 7.38 -17.69
CA LYS A 461 19.70 8.17 -18.86
C LYS A 461 19.81 9.68 -18.57
N HIS A 462 19.40 10.15 -17.39
CA HIS A 462 19.49 11.56 -17.04
C HIS A 462 20.02 11.77 -15.62
N SER A 463 21.32 11.57 -15.44
CA SER A 463 22.13 12.32 -14.49
C SER A 463 23.61 11.94 -14.64
N ALA A 464 24.36 12.88 -15.21
CA ALA A 464 25.81 12.93 -15.48
C ALA A 464 26.35 12.14 -16.68
#